data_AF-A0A523SDV8-F1
#
_entry.id   AF-A0A523SDV8-F1
#
_cell.length_a   1.000
_cell.length_b   1.000
_cell.length_c   1.000
_cell.angle_alpha   90.00
_cell.angle_beta   90.00
_cell.angle_gamma   90.00
#
_symmetry.space_group_name_H-M   'P 1'
#
loop_
_entity.id
_entity.type
_entity.pdbx_description
1 polymer ?
#
loop_
_entity_poly.entity_id
_entity_poly.type
_entity_poly.pdbx_seq_one_letter_code
_entity_poly.pdbx_strand_id
1 'polypeptide(L)' 'MIPKTIGGFALNLFGHLPKVGEQIVHGDLRLLVAEVRENQITRLFVTKERKAEEPDDTAADDSSAEEKGRHQQ' A
#
# COMPACT_ATOMS: atom_id res chain seq x y z
N MET A 1 24.76 12.31 -4.90
CA MET A 1 25.02 11.06 -5.65
C MET A 1 24.02 10.03 -5.17
N ILE A 2 23.12 9.54 -6.02
CA ILE A 2 22.21 8.46 -5.63
C ILE A 2 23.03 7.16 -5.61
N PRO A 3 23.06 6.41 -4.50
CA PRO A 3 23.81 5.16 -4.45
C PRO A 3 23.25 4.15 -5.47
N LYS A 4 24.13 3.41 -6.15
CA LYS A 4 23.79 2.47 -7.24
C LYS A 4 23.14 1.15 -6.75
N THR A 5 22.73 1.06 -5.48
CA THR A 5 22.22 -0.17 -4.86
C THR A 5 20.87 0.05 -4.19
N ILE A 6 20.06 -1.01 -4.12
CA ILE A 6 18.77 -0.95 -3.44
C ILE A 6 18.89 -0.64 -1.94
N GLY A 7 19.94 -1.15 -1.28
CA GLY A 7 20.23 -0.84 0.12
C GLY A 7 20.56 0.62 0.32
N GLY A 8 21.35 1.24 -0.58
CA GLY A 8 21.63 2.67 -0.50
C GLY A 8 20.40 3.53 -0.78
N PHE A 9 19.54 3.12 -1.71
CA PHE A 9 18.25 3.78 -1.94
C PHE A 9 17.38 3.74 -0.69
N ALA A 10 17.21 2.56 -0.09
CA ALA A 10 16.46 2.40 1.15
C ALA A 10 17.06 3.23 2.30
N LEU A 11 18.39 3.25 2.45
CA LEU A 11 19.07 4.05 3.47
C LEU A 11 18.81 5.56 3.28
N ASN A 12 18.76 6.04 2.02
CA ASN A 12 18.40 7.41 1.71
C ASN A 12 16.95 7.72 2.13
N LEU A 13 16.02 6.80 1.87
CA LEU A 13 14.62 6.93 2.29
C LEU A 13 14.47 6.98 3.82
N PHE A 14 15.22 6.16 4.56
CA PHE A 14 15.20 6.19 6.03
C PHE A 14 15.89 7.43 6.61
N GLY A 15 16.93 7.94 5.95
CA GLY A 15 17.73 9.10 6.45
C GLY A 15 18.64 8.78 7.64
N HIS A 16 18.67 7.52 8.08
CA HIS A 16 19.53 6.99 9.13
C HIS A 16 19.82 5.51 8.84
N LEU A 17 20.73 4.89 9.60
CA LEU A 17 20.94 3.44 9.52
C LEU A 17 19.73 2.74 10.17
N PRO A 18 18.87 2.04 9.41
CA PRO A 18 17.66 1.45 9.95
C PRO A 18 17.94 0.17 10.74
N LYS A 19 16.98 -0.25 11.54
CA LYS A 19 17.03 -1.52 12.30
C LYS A 19 16.33 -2.65 11.54
N VAL A 20 16.69 -3.89 11.86
CA VAL A 20 15.96 -5.08 11.38
C VAL A 20 14.49 -4.99 11.85
N GLY A 21 13.56 -5.24 10.93
CA GLY A 21 12.12 -5.14 11.15
C GLY A 21 11.54 -3.75 10.84
N GLU A 22 12.39 -2.74 10.66
CA GLU A 22 11.95 -1.40 10.29
C GLU A 22 11.50 -1.39 8.83
N GLN A 23 10.47 -0.61 8.54
CA GLN A 23 9.83 -0.61 7.23
C GLN A 23 9.46 0.80 6.79
N ILE A 24 9.46 1.01 5.48
CA ILE A 24 9.02 2.25 4.85
C ILE A 24 8.24 1.95 3.57
N VAL A 25 7.24 2.78 3.27
CA VAL A 25 6.49 2.70 2.02
C VAL A 25 6.97 3.81 1.09
N HIS A 26 7.26 3.44 -0.17
CA HIS A 26 7.62 4.37 -1.23
C HIS A 26 6.81 4.03 -2.48
N GLY A 27 5.86 4.88 -2.83
CA GLY A 27 4.88 4.58 -3.88
C GLY A 27 3.99 3.41 -3.47
N ASP A 28 3.92 2.39 -4.32
CA ASP A 28 3.19 1.13 -4.08
C ASP A 28 4.09 0.01 -3.54
N LEU A 29 5.29 0.34 -3.05
CA LEU A 29 6.24 -0.63 -2.52
C LEU A 29 6.43 -0.44 -1.03
N ARG A 30 6.30 -1.53 -0.27
CA ARG A 30 6.76 -1.65 1.11
C ARG A 30 8.15 -2.27 1.12
N LEU A 31 9.10 -1.58 1.72
CA LEU A 31 10.46 -2.06 1.96
C LEU A 31 10.59 -2.41 3.44
N LEU A 32 10.90 -3.67 3.74
CA LEU A 32 11.11 -4.19 5.09
C LEU A 32 12.58 -4.63 5.26
N VAL A 33 13.29 -4.04 6.22
CA VAL A 33 14.68 -4.37 6.51
C VAL A 33 14.75 -5.74 7.19
N ALA A 34 15.32 -6.72 6.48
CA ALA A 34 15.44 -8.09 6.98
C ALA A 34 16.80 -8.36 7.60
N GLU A 35 17.85 -7.65 7.17
CA GLU A 35 19.20 -7.85 7.68
C GLU A 35 20.06 -6.60 7.51
N VAL A 36 20.81 -6.25 8.56
CA VAL A 36 21.82 -5.19 8.56
C VAL A 36 23.12 -5.78 9.10
N ARG A 37 24.22 -5.60 8.38
CA ARG A 37 25.58 -5.98 8.79
C ARG A 37 26.54 -4.85 8.49
N GLU A 38 27.48 -4.58 9.40
CA GLU A 38 28.56 -3.60 9.19
C GLU A 38 28.07 -2.24 8.64
N ASN A 39 26.99 -1.72 9.21
CA ASN A 39 26.33 -0.46 8.80
C ASN A 39 25.77 -0.46 7.36
N GLN A 40 25.46 -1.63 6.81
CA GLN A 40 24.85 -1.79 5.51
C GLN A 40 23.63 -2.71 5.57
N ILE A 41 22.58 -2.34 4.83
CA ILE A 41 21.44 -3.23 4.60
C ILE A 41 21.87 -4.33 3.63
N THR A 42 21.89 -5.57 4.09
CA THR A 42 22.28 -6.73 3.28
C THR A 42 21.10 -7.53 2.75
N ARG A 43 19.92 -7.42 3.39
CA ARG A 43 18.65 -7.97 2.89
C ARG A 43 17.48 -7.04 3.13
N LEU A 44 16.62 -6.97 2.13
CA LEU A 44 15.33 -6.29 2.13
C LEU A 44 14.28 -7.24 1.58
N PHE A 45 13.11 -7.26 2.21
CA PHE A 45 11.90 -7.73 1.55
C PHE A 45 11.20 -6.54 0.92
N VAL A 46 10.77 -6.73 -0.33
CA VAL A 46 9.98 -5.74 -1.07
C VAL A 46 8.65 -6.36 -1.39
N THR A 47 7.57 -5.70 -0.99
CA THR A 47 6.21 -6.16 -1.27
C THR A 47 5.47 -5.06 -2.00
N LYS A 48 4.77 -5.42 -3.07
CA LYS A 48 3.86 -4.50 -3.75
C LYS A 48 2.56 -4.41 -2.95
N GLU A 49 2.26 -3.22 -2.44
CA GLU A 49 0.98 -2.92 -1.82
C GLU A 49 -0.06 -2.86 -2.94
N ARG A 50 -1.09 -3.71 -2.88
CA ARG A 50 -2.29 -3.47 -3.69
C ARG A 50 -2.92 -2.21 -3.13
N LYS A 51 -3.04 -1.14 -3.93
CA LYS A 51 -3.95 -0.05 -3.58
C LYS A 51 -5.28 -0.70 -3.26
N ALA A 52 -5.79 -0.49 -2.06
CA ALA A 52 -7.20 -0.77 -1.81
C ALA A 52 -7.96 0.08 -2.83
N GLU A 53 -8.64 -0.56 -3.76
CA GLU A 53 -9.67 0.12 -4.54
C GLU A 53 -10.68 0.60 -3.50
N GLU A 54 -10.76 1.92 -3.33
CA GLU A 54 -11.82 2.53 -2.53
C GLU A 54 -13.16 2.06 -3.13
N PRO A 55 -14.13 1.62 -2.32
CA PRO A 55 -15.40 1.16 -2.85
C PRO A 55 -16.05 2.32 -3.62
N ASP A 56 -16.29 2.08 -4.91
CA ASP A 56 -17.02 3.00 -5.79
C ASP A 56 -18.48 3.06 -5.30
N ASP A 57 -18.82 4.12 -4.56
CA ASP A 57 -20.13 4.37 -3.94
C ASP A 57 -21.26 4.64 -4.98
N THR A 58 -21.05 4.33 -6.26
CA THR A 58 -21.96 4.74 -7.35
C THR A 58 -23.01 3.69 -7.73
N ALA A 59 -23.32 2.71 -6.87
CA ALA A 59 -24.33 1.69 -7.19
C ALA A 59 -25.34 1.45 -6.06
N ALA A 60 -26.06 2.50 -5.67
CA ALA A 60 -27.28 2.35 -4.89
C ALA A 60 -28.28 3.50 -5.13
N ASP A 61 -28.74 3.67 -6.36
CA ASP A 61 -30.09 4.22 -6.60
C ASP A 61 -30.60 3.85 -8.01
N ASP A 62 -31.51 2.88 -8.08
CA ASP A 62 -32.87 3.09 -8.61
C ASP A 62 -33.51 1.71 -8.85
N SER A 63 -34.31 1.27 -7.89
CA SER A 63 -35.32 0.22 -8.08
C SER A 63 -36.67 0.77 -7.65
N SER A 64 -37.11 1.81 -8.35
CA SER A 64 -38.48 2.31 -8.28
C SER A 64 -39.36 1.51 -9.25
N ALA A 65 -39.85 0.34 -8.83
CA ALA A 65 -40.93 -0.35 -9.54
C ALA A 65 -41.84 -1.08 -8.56
N GLU A 66 -42.89 -0.41 -8.07
CA GLU A 66 -44.12 -1.09 -7.63
C GLU A 66 -45.35 -0.24 -7.99
N GLU A 67 -45.89 -0.57 -9.17
CA GLU A 67 -47.13 -0.07 -9.75
C GLU A 67 -48.34 -0.78 -9.13
N LYS A 68 -49.21 0.02 -8.49
CA LYS A 68 -50.69 -0.07 -8.38
C LYS A 68 -51.34 -1.40 -7.96
N GLY A 69 -51.73 -1.45 -6.68
CA GLY A 69 -52.92 -2.18 -6.23
C GLY A 69 -54.04 -1.22 -5.84
N ARG A 70 -54.92 -0.81 -6.78
CA ARG A 70 -56.17 -0.14 -6.42
C ARG A 70 -57.13 -1.18 -5.84
N HIS A 71 -57.42 -1.03 -4.55
CA HIS A 71 -58.54 -1.66 -3.85
C HIS A 71 -59.85 -1.40 -4.62
N GLN A 72 -60.55 -2.47 -4.98
CA GLN A 72 -61.94 -2.44 -5.41
C GLN A 72 -62.84 -2.25 -4.18
N GLN A 73 -63.93 -1.49 -4.36
CA GLN A 73 -65.01 -1.29 -3.41
C GLN A 73 -66.30 -1.78 -4.06
#